data_AF-A0AAV6ZBD7-F1
#
_entry.id   AF-A0AAV6ZBD7-F1
#
_cell.length_a   1.000
_cell.length_b   1.000
_cell.length_c   1.000
_cell.angle_alpha   90.00
_cell.angle_beta   90.00
_cell.angle_gamma   90.00
#
_symmetry.space_group_name_H-M   'P 1'
#
loop_
_entity.id
_entity.type
_entity.pdbx_description
1 polymer ?
#
loop_
_entity_poly.entity_id
_entity_poly.type
_entity_poly.pdbx_seq_one_letter_code
_entity_poly.pdbx_strand_id
1 'polypeptide(L)'
;MRLTALLALPNKVIKLPRDYRFGTSRPSTVAAQKKNPPGKRRSKIFVEPISKDEWAYFRGDTVEVLFGKDTGKQGKVSQVIRARNWVLVENLNTVRHCGG
;
A
#
# COMPACT_ATOMS: atom_id res chain seq x y z
N MET A 1 7.95 34.29 16.06
CA MET A 1 7.33 32.95 16.27
C MET A 1 8.14 31.93 15.49
N ARG A 2 8.91 31.07 16.17
CA ARG A 2 9.88 30.16 15.55
C ARG A 2 9.15 28.96 14.93
N LEU A 3 9.26 28.79 13.61
CA LEU A 3 8.71 27.68 12.81
C LEU A 3 9.21 26.27 13.23
N THR A 4 10.16 26.19 14.16
CA THR A 4 10.73 24.94 14.66
C THR A 4 9.78 24.11 15.52
N ALA A 5 8.71 24.69 16.10
CA ALA A 5 7.80 23.95 16.98
C ALA A 5 6.93 22.91 16.24
N LEU A 6 6.64 23.09 14.95
CA LEU A 6 5.82 22.14 14.16
C LEU A 6 6.58 20.87 13.78
N LEU A 7 7.91 20.92 13.68
CA LEU A 7 8.76 19.77 13.34
C LEU A 7 9.01 18.81 14.53
N ALA A 8 8.67 19.25 15.76
CA ALA A 8 8.89 18.48 16.98
C ALA A 8 7.71 17.58 17.39
N LEU A 9 6.67 17.47 16.54
CA LEU A 9 5.62 16.48 16.79
C LEU A 9 6.23 15.09 16.63
N PRO A 10 6.24 14.23 17.68
CA PRO A 10 6.69 12.86 17.52
C PRO A 10 5.82 12.21 16.45
N ASN A 11 6.45 11.55 15.48
CA ASN A 11 5.75 10.68 14.53
C ASN A 11 4.99 9.62 15.34
N LYS A 12 3.74 9.93 15.68
CA LYS A 12 2.90 9.07 16.51
C LYS A 12 2.68 7.79 15.72
N VAL A 13 3.35 6.72 16.12
CA VAL A 13 3.18 5.39 15.53
C VAL A 13 1.72 5.01 15.77
N ILE A 14 0.93 5.04 14.70
CA ILE A 14 -0.50 4.70 14.76
C ILE A 14 -0.58 3.20 15.06
N LYS A 15 -1.08 2.85 16.26
CA LYS A 15 -1.42 1.47 16.61
C LYS A 15 -2.63 1.05 15.77
N LEU A 16 -2.40 0.20 14.78
CA LEU A 16 -3.45 -0.32 13.91
C LEU A 16 -4.25 -1.41 14.65
N PRO A 17 -5.58 -1.48 14.46
CA PRO A 17 -6.37 -2.61 14.93
C PRO A 17 -5.85 -3.94 14.35
N ARG A 18 -6.05 -5.05 15.09
CA ARG A 18 -5.62 -6.39 14.65
C ARG A 18 -6.21 -6.79 13.29
N ASP A 19 -7.44 -6.37 13.02
CA ASP A 19 -8.18 -6.69 11.79
C ASP A 19 -8.13 -5.56 10.74
N TYR A 20 -7.13 -4.68 10.83
CA TYR A 20 -6.98 -3.58 9.89
C TYR A 20 -6.76 -4.09 8.45
N ARG A 21 -7.59 -3.63 7.51
CA ARG A 21 -7.49 -4.00 6.09
C ARG A 21 -6.58 -3.03 5.35
N PHE A 22 -5.38 -3.48 5.03
CA PHE A 22 -4.44 -2.74 4.19
C PHE A 22 -4.98 -2.60 2.76
N GLY A 23 -4.92 -1.37 2.24
CA GLY A 23 -5.16 -1.04 0.85
C GLY A 23 -4.00 -0.20 0.32
N THR A 24 -4.22 0.49 -0.80
CA THR A 24 -3.19 1.35 -1.42
C THR A 24 -2.89 2.63 -0.63
N SER A 25 -3.90 3.19 0.05
CA SER A 25 -3.76 4.40 0.86
C SER A 25 -3.01 4.13 2.17
N ARG A 26 -2.07 5.02 2.55
CA ARG A 26 -1.34 4.92 3.82
C ARG A 26 -2.31 5.00 5.01
N PRO A 27 -2.13 4.21 6.09
CA PRO A 27 -3.11 4.15 7.18
C PRO A 27 -3.41 5.48 7.90
N SER A 28 -2.45 6.41 7.92
CA SER A 28 -2.61 7.74 8.52
C SER A 28 -3.48 8.70 7.69
N THR A 29 -3.86 8.34 6.46
CA THR A 29 -4.56 9.24 5.54
C THR A 29 -6.07 9.27 5.77
N VAL A 30 -6.71 10.41 5.49
CA VAL A 30 -8.18 10.56 5.53
C VAL A 30 -8.88 9.54 4.63
N ALA A 31 -8.31 9.27 3.45
CA ALA A 31 -8.84 8.26 2.54
C ALA A 31 -8.83 6.85 3.15
N ALA A 32 -7.78 6.49 3.88
CA ALA A 32 -7.70 5.21 4.58
C ALA A 32 -8.70 5.14 5.74
N GLN A 33 -8.84 6.22 6.52
CA GLN A 33 -9.84 6.30 7.61
C GLN A 33 -11.27 6.18 7.09
N LYS A 34 -11.61 6.86 5.97
CA LYS A 34 -12.92 6.73 5.32
C LYS A 34 -13.21 5.31 4.85
N LYS A 35 -12.19 4.59 4.34
CA LYS A 35 -12.33 3.18 3.92
C LYS A 35 -12.40 2.20 5.09
N ASN A 36 -11.73 2.52 6.20
CA ASN A 36 -11.63 1.71 7.41
C ASN A 36 -12.16 2.48 8.64
N PRO A 37 -13.47 2.76 8.72
CA PRO A 37 -14.05 3.43 9.88
C PRO A 37 -13.97 2.54 11.13
N PRO A 38 -13.88 3.13 12.34
CA PRO A 38 -13.87 2.38 13.59
C PRO A 38 -15.15 1.54 13.73
N GLY A 39 -15.05 0.35 14.30
CA GLY A 39 -16.17 -0.58 14.50
C GLY A 39 -16.55 -1.44 13.30
N LYS A 40 -16.04 -1.14 12.09
CA LYS A 40 -16.32 -1.96 10.90
C LYS A 40 -15.56 -3.29 10.96
N ARG A 41 -16.28 -4.37 11.25
CA ARG A 41 -15.75 -5.75 11.20
C ARG A 41 -15.78 -6.28 9.77
N ARG A 42 -14.70 -6.90 9.33
CA ARG A 42 -14.60 -7.56 8.01
C ARG A 42 -13.88 -8.89 8.19
N SER A 43 -14.11 -9.83 7.28
CA SER A 43 -13.32 -11.06 7.23
C SER A 43 -11.85 -10.75 6.99
N LYS A 44 -10.98 -11.47 7.70
CA LYS A 44 -9.53 -11.39 7.53
C LYS A 44 -9.15 -11.95 6.17
N ILE A 45 -8.26 -11.27 5.47
CA ILE A 45 -7.64 -11.78 4.25
C ILE A 45 -6.44 -12.61 4.68
N PHE A 46 -6.43 -13.87 4.31
CA PHE A 46 -5.25 -14.72 4.46
C PHE A 46 -4.25 -14.38 3.36
N VAL A 47 -3.01 -14.18 3.76
CA VAL A 47 -1.88 -13.81 2.90
C VAL A 47 -0.77 -14.77 3.27
N GLU A 48 -0.07 -15.29 2.25
CA GLU A 48 1.07 -16.17 2.47
C GLU A 48 2.18 -15.42 3.23
N PRO A 49 2.70 -16.01 4.31
CA PRO A 49 3.76 -15.38 5.08
C PRO A 49 5.07 -15.49 4.29
N ILE A 50 5.53 -14.38 3.74
CA ILE A 50 6.86 -14.27 3.13
C ILE A 50 7.80 -13.63 4.16
N SER A 51 8.96 -14.26 4.39
CA SER A 51 9.93 -13.74 5.35
C SER A 51 10.53 -12.41 4.89
N LYS A 52 11.28 -11.76 5.78
CA LYS A 52 11.90 -10.49 5.40
C LYS A 52 12.98 -10.65 4.36
N ASP A 53 13.72 -11.75 4.45
CA ASP A 53 14.94 -12.01 3.71
C ASP A 53 14.65 -12.64 2.33
N GLU A 54 13.54 -13.36 2.19
CA GLU A 54 13.07 -13.90 0.91
C GLU A 54 12.39 -12.86 0.01
N TRP A 55 12.08 -11.68 0.54
CA TRP A 55 11.37 -10.66 -0.20
C TRP A 55 12.29 -9.96 -1.23
N ALA A 56 12.04 -10.22 -2.51
CA ALA A 56 12.93 -9.77 -3.59
C ALA A 56 12.55 -8.45 -4.28
N TYR A 57 11.37 -7.88 -4.01
CA TYR A 57 10.85 -6.74 -4.80
C TYR A 57 10.96 -5.40 -4.07
N PHE A 58 11.73 -4.47 -4.60
CA PHE A 58 11.94 -3.17 -4.00
C PHE A 58 11.43 -2.04 -4.89
N ARG A 59 11.25 -0.87 -4.26
CA ARG A 59 10.83 0.33 -4.98
C ARG A 59 11.94 0.76 -5.93
N GLY A 60 11.61 0.96 -7.20
CA GLY A 60 12.56 1.36 -8.25
C GLY A 60 12.98 0.21 -9.16
N ASP A 61 12.73 -1.05 -8.77
CA ASP A 61 13.09 -2.21 -9.59
C ASP A 61 12.27 -2.25 -10.87
N THR A 62 12.88 -2.75 -11.95
CA THR A 62 12.18 -3.05 -13.20
C THR A 62 11.66 -4.48 -13.14
N VAL A 63 10.35 -4.65 -13.29
CA VAL A 63 9.67 -5.95 -13.21
C VAL A 63 8.82 -6.17 -14.45
N GLU A 64 8.60 -7.44 -14.80
CA GLU A 64 7.75 -7.85 -15.91
C GLU A 64 6.41 -8.39 -15.41
N VAL A 65 5.33 -8.07 -16.11
CA VAL A 65 4.00 -8.58 -15.81
C VAL A 65 3.80 -9.93 -16.48
N LEU A 66 3.66 -10.99 -15.67
CA LEU A 66 3.47 -12.36 -16.19
C LEU A 66 2.03 -12.66 -16.62
N PHE A 67 1.04 -12.04 -15.99
CA PHE A 67 -0.39 -12.28 -16.27
C PHE A 67 -1.22 -11.02 -16.10
N GLY A 68 -2.25 -10.86 -16.94
CA GLY A 68 -3.21 -9.75 -16.91
C GLY A 68 -3.29 -8.98 -18.23
N LYS A 69 -3.90 -7.79 -18.20
CA LYS A 69 -4.12 -6.95 -19.38
C LYS A 69 -2.82 -6.56 -20.09
N ASP A 70 -1.76 -6.35 -19.33
CA ASP A 70 -0.47 -5.83 -19.80
C ASP A 70 0.64 -6.90 -19.72
N THR A 71 0.29 -8.17 -19.97
CA THR A 71 1.24 -9.29 -19.95
C THR A 71 2.43 -9.05 -20.90
N GLY A 72 3.64 -9.40 -20.46
CA GLY A 72 4.90 -9.25 -21.20
C GLY A 72 5.47 -7.83 -21.18
N LYS A 73 4.77 -6.85 -20.61
CA LYS A 73 5.30 -5.49 -20.46
C LYS A 73 6.14 -5.37 -19.19
N GLN A 74 7.20 -4.57 -19.30
CA GLN A 74 8.08 -4.23 -18.19
C GLN A 74 7.76 -2.83 -17.66
N GLY A 75 7.89 -2.65 -16.35
CA GLY A 75 7.64 -1.37 -15.69
C GLY A 75 8.38 -1.25 -14.37
N LYS A 76 8.45 -0.04 -13.82
CA LYS A 76 9.11 0.22 -12.54
C LYS A 76 8.17 0.04 -11.36
N VAL A 77 8.67 -0.52 -10.27
CA VAL A 77 7.93 -0.64 -9.02
C VAL A 77 7.84 0.72 -8.32
N SER A 78 6.62 1.25 -8.18
CA SER A 78 6.36 2.52 -7.50
C SER A 78 6.16 2.37 -5.99
N GLN A 79 5.47 1.31 -5.57
CA GLN A 79 5.10 1.08 -4.19
C GLN A 79 5.01 -0.42 -3.89
N VAL A 80 5.47 -0.79 -2.69
CA VAL A 80 5.39 -2.16 -2.17
C VAL A 80 4.57 -2.16 -0.89
N ILE A 81 3.61 -3.09 -0.79
CA ILE A 81 2.73 -3.27 0.37
C ILE A 81 2.86 -4.71 0.86
N ARG A 82 3.82 -4.92 1.76
CA ARG A 82 4.19 -6.24 2.30
C ARG A 82 3.07 -6.92 3.08
N ALA A 83 2.19 -6.15 3.73
CA ALA A 83 1.08 -6.71 4.51
C ALA A 83 0.07 -7.50 3.65
N ARG A 84 0.14 -7.38 2.32
CA ARG A 84 -0.73 -8.09 1.36
C ARG A 84 0.03 -8.73 0.21
N ASN A 85 1.37 -8.74 0.27
CA ASN A 85 2.24 -9.15 -0.84
C ASN A 85 1.90 -8.41 -2.16
N TRP A 86 1.53 -7.13 -2.07
CA TRP A 86 1.18 -6.33 -3.25
C TRP A 86 2.37 -5.51 -3.72
N VAL A 87 2.56 -5.50 -5.03
CA VAL A 87 3.53 -4.66 -5.74
C VAL A 87 2.76 -3.82 -6.75
N LEU A 88 2.97 -2.50 -6.72
CA LEU A 88 2.37 -1.58 -7.66
C LEU A 88 3.41 -1.17 -8.68
N VAL A 89 3.08 -1.38 -9.95
CA VAL A 89 3.96 -1.05 -11.09
C VAL A 89 3.41 0.19 -11.80
N GLU A 90 4.30 1.09 -12.19
CA GLU A 90 3.93 2.34 -12.84
C GLU A 90 3.25 2.11 -14.19
N ASN A 91 2.08 2.72 -14.39
CA ASN A 91 1.32 2.75 -15.64
C ASN A 91 0.96 1.37 -16.25
N LEU A 92 1.08 0.29 -15.49
CA LEU A 92 0.69 -1.06 -15.92
C LEU A 92 -0.49 -1.56 -15.09
N ASN A 93 -1.34 -2.38 -15.73
CA ASN A 93 -2.54 -2.95 -15.13
C ASN A 93 -3.48 -1.88 -14.50
N THR A 94 -3.55 -0.71 -15.14
CA THR A 94 -4.37 0.41 -14.67
C THR A 94 -5.74 0.39 -15.32
N VAL A 95 -6.78 0.59 -14.52
CA VAL A 95 -8.16 0.82 -14.99
C VAL A 95 -8.48 2.29 -14.87
N ARG A 96 -9.00 2.88 -15.96
CA ARG A 96 -9.46 4.27 -15.95
C ARG A 96 -10.77 4.33 -15.18
N HIS A 97 -10.76 5.02 -14.04
CA HIS A 97 -12.00 5.37 -13.36
C HIS A 97 -12.46 6.74 -13.86
N CYS A 98 -13.45 6.75 -14.75
CA CYS A 98 -14.20 7.98 -15.05
C CYS A 98 -15.22 8.16 -13.94
N GLY A 99 -14.90 8.99 -12.94
CA GLY A 99 -15.88 9.41 -11.93
C GLY A 99 -16.72 10.56 -12.51
N GLY A 100 -18.03 10.40 -12.51
CA GLY A 100 -19.01 11.47 -12.71
C GLY A 100 -19.25 12.27 -11.44
#